data_AF-A0A932GAS0-F1
#
_entry.id   AF-A0A932GAS0-F1
#
_cell.length_a   1.000
_cell.length_b   1.000
_cell.length_c   1.000
_cell.angle_alpha   90.00
_cell.angle_beta   90.00
_cell.angle_gamma   90.00
#
_symmetry.space_group_name_H-M   'P 1'
#
loop_
_entity.id
_entity.type
_entity.pdbx_description
1 polymer ?
#
loop_
_entity_poly.entity_id
_entity_poly.type
_entity_poly.pdbx_seq_one_letter_code
_entity_poly.pdbx_strand_id
1 'polypeptide(L)' 'GHTNKAIGAELSISDRTVQGHLAKIYDKLNATSRTEAVMRAVALGWIPPTIAEPDRE' A
#
# COMPACT_ATOMS: atom_id res chain seq x y z
N GLY A 1 2.66 7.39 4.46
CA GLY A 1 2.85 6.42 3.38
C GLY A 1 3.36 7.11 2.12
N HIS A 2 4.14 6.42 1.29
CA HIS A 2 4.75 6.98 0.08
C HIS A 2 3.73 7.47 -0.96
N THR A 3 4.06 8.50 -1.73
CA THR A 3 3.26 8.96 -2.88
C THR A 3 3.39 7.98 -4.05
N ASN A 4 2.47 8.01 -5.03
CA ASN A 4 2.57 7.13 -6.21
C ASN A 4 3.87 7.37 -6.99
N LYS A 5 4.37 8.62 -7.01
CA LYS A 5 5.64 8.97 -7.62
C LYS A 5 6.83 8.33 -6.89
N ALA A 6 6.84 8.36 -5.56
CA ALA A 6 7.89 7.74 -4.76
C ALA A 6 7.90 6.21 -4.91
N ILE A 7 6.73 5.58 -4.84
CA ILE A 7 6.57 4.13 -5.07
C ILE A 7 7.03 3.76 -6.48
N GLY A 8 6.67 4.58 -7.49
CA GLY A 8 7.06 4.36 -8.87
C GLY A 8 8.58 4.43 -9.06
N ALA A 9 9.23 5.41 -8.43
CA ALA A 9 10.69 5.53 -8.45
C ALA A 9 11.37 4.31 -7.81
N GLU A 10 10.89 3.85 -6.65
CA GLU A 10 11.42 2.69 -5.92
C GLU A 10 11.26 1.38 -6.73
N LEU A 11 10.12 1.21 -7.40
CA LEU A 11 9.80 0.02 -8.18
C LEU A 11 10.19 0.11 -9.66
N SER A 12 10.84 1.20 -10.09
CA SER A 12 11.17 1.48 -11.50
C SER A 12 9.97 1.40 -12.46
N ILE A 13 8.80 1.91 -12.05
CA ILE A 13 7.57 1.99 -12.86
C ILE A 13 6.94 3.39 -12.81
N SER A 14 6.06 3.71 -13.76
CA SER A 14 5.38 5.02 -13.77
C SER A 14 4.41 5.18 -12.59
N ASP A 15 4.15 6.43 -12.18
CA ASP A 15 3.13 6.75 -11.16
C ASP A 15 1.72 6.29 -11.59
N ARG A 16 1.44 6.32 -12.90
CA ARG A 16 0.20 5.80 -13.49
C ARG A 16 0.11 4.28 -13.36
N THR A 17 1.22 3.56 -13.53
CA THR A 17 1.29 2.10 -13.29
C THR A 17 1.01 1.80 -11.83
N VAL A 18 1.61 2.54 -10.90
CA VAL A 18 1.32 2.42 -9.46
C VAL A 18 -0.16 2.64 -9.16
N GLN A 19 -0.77 3.68 -9.73
CA GLN A 19 -2.21 3.93 -9.56
C GLN A 19 -3.05 2.73 -10.03
N GLY A 20 -2.70 2.11 -11.17
CA GLY A 20 -3.37 0.91 -11.66
C GLY A 20 -3.23 -0.30 -10.74
N HIS A 21 -2.06 -0.49 -10.12
CA HIS A 21 -1.86 -1.53 -9.11
C HIS A 21 -2.69 -1.26 -7.85
N LEU A 22 -2.72 -0.02 -7.36
CA LEU A 22 -3.53 0.37 -6.20
C LEU A 22 -5.02 0.13 -6.44
N ALA A 23 -5.54 0.49 -7.62
CA ALA A 23 -6.93 0.21 -7.98
C ALA A 23 -7.25 -1.30 -7.89
N LYS A 24 -6.41 -2.15 -8.49
CA LYS A 24 -6.57 -3.61 -8.43
C LYS A 24 -6.46 -4.16 -7.01
N ILE A 25 -5.58 -3.60 -6.17
CA ILE A 25 -5.45 -3.98 -4.76
C ILE A 25 -6.72 -3.61 -4.00
N TYR A 26 -7.25 -2.41 -4.22
CA TYR A 26 -8.48 -1.94 -3.59
C TYR A 26 -9.66 -2.83 -3.99
N ASP A 27 -9.79 -3.18 -5.28
CA ASP A 27 -10.84 -4.09 -5.75
C ASP A 27 -10.75 -5.46 -5.07
N LYS A 28 -9.54 -6.04 -4.99
CA LYS A 28 -9.31 -7.34 -4.34
C LYS A 28 -9.56 -7.32 -2.83
N LEU A 29 -9.31 -6.18 -2.19
CA LEU A 29 -9.57 -5.98 -0.77
C LEU A 29 -10.99 -5.51 -0.50
N ASN A 30 -11.79 -5.24 -1.53
CA ASN A 30 -13.09 -4.57 -1.42
C ASN A 30 -13.00 -3.24 -0.63
N ALA A 31 -11.99 -2.43 -0.93
CA ALA A 31 -11.72 -1.14 -0.31
C ALA A 31 -11.99 0.01 -1.27
N THR A 32 -12.36 1.18 -0.74
CA THR A 32 -12.61 2.40 -1.52
C THR A 32 -11.51 3.45 -1.37
N SER A 33 -10.60 3.26 -0.41
CA SER A 33 -9.52 4.19 -0.11
C SER A 33 -8.26 3.48 0.35
N ARG A 34 -7.14 4.21 0.32
CA ARG A 34 -5.85 3.72 0.83
C ARG A 34 -5.95 3.31 2.30
N THR A 35 -6.57 4.14 3.13
CA THR A 35 -6.71 3.89 4.56
C THR A 35 -7.56 2.65 4.80
N GLU A 36 -8.67 2.51 4.08
CA GLU A 36 -9.52 1.32 4.19
C GLU A 36 -8.79 0.04 3.76
N ALA A 37 -8.01 0.11 2.66
CA ALA A 37 -7.20 -1.02 2.22
C ALA A 37 -6.19 -1.45 3.30
N VAL A 38 -5.55 -0.49 3.97
CA VAL A 38 -4.64 -0.77 5.10
C VAL A 38 -5.40 -1.40 6.27
N MET A 39 -6.55 -0.84 6.69
CA MET A 39 -7.35 -1.40 7.78
C MET A 39 -7.77 -2.84 7.50
N ARG A 40 -8.18 -3.14 6.26
CA ARG A 40 -8.56 -4.50 5.85
C ARG A 40 -7.36 -5.44 5.83
N ALA A 41 -6.22 -4.99 5.30
CA ALA A 41 -4.99 -5.78 5.32
C ALA A 41 -4.52 -6.10 6.76
N VAL A 42 -4.70 -5.17 7.70
CA VAL A 42 -4.45 -5.42 9.14
C VAL A 42 -5.45 -6.43 9.71
N ALA A 43 -6.75 -6.28 9.42
CA ALA A 43 -7.77 -7.23 9.88
C ALA A 43 -7.58 -8.65 9.32
N LEU A 44 -7.01 -8.77 8.12
CA LEU A 44 -6.64 -10.04 7.49
C LEU A 44 -5.28 -10.58 7.97
N GLY A 45 -4.55 -9.84 8.81
CA GLY A 45 -3.24 -10.23 9.32
C GLY A 45 -2.09 -10.14 8.31
N TRP A 46 -2.26 -9.42 7.20
CA TRP A 46 -1.21 -9.24 6.17
C TRP A 46 -0.21 -8.14 6.52
N ILE A 47 -0.65 -7.17 7.32
CA ILE A 47 0.18 -6.06 7.81
C ILE A 47 0.04 -6.03 9.34
N PRO A 48 1.14 -5.88 10.10
CA PRO A 48 1.06 -5.70 11.54
C PRO A 48 0.34 -4.37 11.89
N PRO A 49 -0.42 -4.33 12.99
CA PRO A 49 -1.12 -3.12 13.43
C PRO A 49 -0.17 -1.98 13.84
N THR A 50 1.11 -2.29 14.12
CA THR A 50 2.18 -1.30 14.25
C THR A 50 3.14 -1.44 13.07
N ILE A 51 3.31 -0.36 12.29
CA ILE A 51 4.31 -0.27 11.22
C ILE A 51 5.54 0.52 11.73
N ALA A 52 5.64 0.72 13.05
CA ALA A 52 6.72 1.45 13.68
C ALA A 52 7.68 0.48 14.36
N GLU A 53 8.70 0.05 13.63
CA GLU A 53 10.08 -0.10 14.08
C GLU A 53 10.92 -0.45 12.84
N PRO A 54 11.58 0.51 12.18
CA PRO A 54 12.69 0.15 11.32
C PRO A 54 13.75 -0.48 12.22
N ASP A 55 14.27 -1.65 11.82
CA ASP A 55 15.43 -2.29 12.43
C ASP A 55 16.48 -1.22 12.76
N ARG A 56 16.73 -1.06 14.06
CA ARG A 56 17.92 -0.36 14.54
C ARG A 56 19.05 -1.38 14.52
N GLU A 57 19.77 -1.45 13.41
CA GLU A 57 21.14 -1.98 13.37
C GLU A 57 22.07 -1.01 12.66
#